data_AF-A0A1Q2SPK7-F1
#
_entry.id   AF-A0A1Q2SPK7-F1
#
_cell.length_a   1.000
_cell.length_b   1.000
_cell.length_c   1.000
_cell.angle_alpha   90.00
_cell.angle_beta   90.00
_cell.angle_gamma   90.00
#
_symmetry.space_group_name_H-M   'P 1'
#
loop_
_entity.id
_entity.type
_entity.pdbx_description
1 polymer ?
#
loop_
_entity_poly.entity_id
_entity_poly.type
_entity_poly.pdbx_seq_one_letter_code
_entity_poly.pdbx_strand_id
1 'polypeptide(L)'
;MKHLLALYITLGLLLSPITGKAVIITLHSYDISVTDPNIQTQQIISSFTTDNLGLNGQEQLPLFNIWTESPSLNIPVDGTPISVNFNFSMPEVKATIQGNIQGLFNSAGAVVWTNIARVNFGLNNTGTFIASLSPAFFNFFGPGEQNGAQVSITIAVTALPTLPSSISEPSTLALFGIVLLLFLSFRINTWRQRLHN
;
A
#
# COMPACT_ATOMS: atom_id res chain seq x y z
N MET A 1 39.32 -27.80 28.54
CA MET A 1 38.75 -26.44 28.36
C MET A 1 38.91 -25.94 26.92
N LYS A 2 38.28 -26.58 25.92
CA LYS A 2 38.38 -26.20 24.49
C LYS A 2 37.05 -26.24 23.71
N HIS A 3 35.90 -26.41 24.38
CA HIS A 3 34.61 -26.66 23.70
C HIS A 3 33.57 -25.53 23.80
N LEU A 4 33.91 -24.38 24.40
CA LEU A 4 32.95 -23.28 24.62
C LEU A 4 33.00 -22.14 23.58
N LEU A 5 33.97 -22.16 22.66
CA LEU A 5 34.15 -21.08 21.68
C LEU A 5 33.33 -21.24 20.39
N ALA A 6 32.70 -22.40 20.16
CA ALA A 6 31.99 -22.69 18.91
C ALA A 6 30.52 -22.22 18.90
N LEU A 7 29.96 -21.81 20.05
CA LEU A 7 28.52 -21.51 20.18
C LEU A 7 28.15 -20.05 19.91
N TYR A 8 29.11 -19.13 19.84
CA TYR A 8 28.84 -17.70 19.61
C TYR A 8 28.82 -17.28 18.13
N ILE A 9 29.28 -18.14 17.21
CA ILE A 9 29.36 -17.79 15.78
C ILE A 9 28.03 -18.06 15.04
N THR A 10 27.15 -18.89 15.58
CA THR A 10 25.89 -19.27 14.91
C THR A 10 24.70 -18.35 15.17
N LEU A 11 24.78 -17.41 16.13
CA LEU A 11 23.64 -16.54 16.48
C LEU A 11 23.62 -15.19 15.72
N GLY A 12 24.69 -14.84 14.99
CA GLY A 12 24.80 -13.57 14.27
C GLY A 12 24.13 -13.52 12.88
N LEU A 13 23.59 -14.64 12.38
CA LEU A 13 23.12 -14.77 10.99
C LEU A 13 21.61 -14.63 10.78
N LEU A 14 20.81 -14.35 11.83
CA LEU A 14 19.34 -14.36 11.75
C LEU A 14 18.68 -12.97 11.67
N LEU A 15 19.47 -11.89 11.65
CA LEU A 15 18.95 -10.53 11.49
C LEU A 15 19.38 -9.97 10.12
N SER A 16 18.96 -10.64 9.04
CA SER A 16 18.93 -9.95 7.75
C SER A 16 17.86 -8.86 7.86
N PRO A 17 18.18 -7.57 7.65
CA PRO A 17 17.14 -6.57 7.52
C PRO A 17 16.23 -7.02 6.37
N ILE A 18 14.93 -7.09 6.64
CA ILE A 18 13.93 -7.30 5.60
C ILE A 18 13.95 -6.01 4.77
N THR A 19 14.84 -5.94 3.78
CA THR A 19 14.89 -4.84 2.84
C THR A 19 13.67 -4.97 1.94
N GLY A 20 12.56 -4.35 2.35
CA GLY A 20 11.39 -4.22 1.52
C GLY A 20 11.78 -3.51 0.22
N LYS A 21 11.47 -4.13 -0.93
CA LYS A 21 11.68 -3.47 -2.22
C LYS A 21 10.78 -2.25 -2.25
N ALA A 22 11.39 -1.08 -2.32
CA ALA A 22 10.66 0.15 -2.37
C ALA A 22 9.99 0.32 -3.76
N VAL A 23 8.81 0.92 -3.76
CA VAL A 23 7.87 0.99 -4.89
C VAL A 23 7.66 2.45 -5.24
N ILE A 24 7.86 2.78 -6.51
CA ILE A 24 7.61 4.12 -7.04
C ILE A 24 6.30 4.03 -7.81
N ILE A 25 5.34 4.88 -7.46
CA ILE A 25 4.05 4.97 -8.12
C ILE A 25 3.95 6.32 -8.81
N THR A 26 3.57 6.31 -10.08
CA THR A 26 3.38 7.53 -10.85
C THR A 26 1.91 7.67 -11.21
N LEU A 27 1.29 8.79 -10.84
CA LEU A 27 0.00 9.22 -11.37
C LEU A 27 0.25 10.01 -12.66
N HIS A 28 -0.25 9.53 -13.79
CA HIS A 28 -0.13 10.21 -15.08
C HIS A 28 -1.20 11.27 -15.29
N SER A 29 -2.44 10.92 -14.97
CA SER A 29 -3.60 11.78 -15.15
C SER A 29 -4.73 11.30 -14.26
N TYR A 30 -5.67 12.21 -14.01
CA TYR A 30 -6.97 11.85 -13.47
C TYR A 30 -8.04 12.77 -14.01
N ASP A 31 -9.26 12.24 -14.08
CA ASP A 31 -10.44 12.95 -14.53
C ASP A 31 -11.47 12.96 -13.40
N ILE A 32 -11.99 14.15 -13.10
CA ILE A 32 -13.06 14.34 -12.13
C ILE A 32 -14.37 14.39 -12.92
N SER A 33 -15.37 13.63 -12.49
CA SER A 33 -16.71 13.66 -13.07
C SER A 33 -17.72 13.97 -11.97
N VAL A 34 -18.42 15.08 -12.14
CA VAL A 34 -19.54 15.50 -11.29
C VAL A 34 -20.75 15.75 -12.19
N THR A 35 -21.92 15.28 -11.79
CA THR A 35 -23.13 15.39 -12.63
C THR A 35 -23.82 16.76 -12.49
N ASP A 36 -23.62 17.44 -11.36
CA ASP A 36 -24.23 18.76 -11.09
C ASP A 36 -23.36 19.90 -11.65
N PRO A 37 -23.88 20.69 -12.61
CA PRO A 37 -23.12 21.79 -13.22
C PRO A 37 -22.82 22.96 -12.27
N ASN A 38 -23.49 23.03 -11.11
CA ASN A 38 -23.23 24.08 -10.12
C ASN A 38 -22.00 23.78 -9.24
N ILE A 39 -21.52 22.53 -9.28
CA ILE A 39 -20.29 22.14 -8.60
C ILE A 39 -19.11 22.41 -9.52
N GLN A 40 -18.16 23.18 -9.01
CA GLN A 40 -16.92 23.51 -9.69
C GLN A 40 -15.79 22.66 -9.11
N THR A 41 -14.87 22.27 -9.98
CA THR A 41 -13.65 21.56 -9.60
C THR A 41 -12.46 22.14 -10.34
N GLN A 42 -11.33 22.29 -9.67
CA GLN A 42 -10.09 22.78 -10.28
C GLN A 42 -8.92 21.92 -9.84
N GLN A 43 -8.20 21.36 -10.83
CA GLN A 43 -7.00 20.59 -10.58
C GLN A 43 -5.89 21.47 -10.00
N ILE A 44 -5.25 21.01 -8.93
CA ILE A 44 -4.06 21.62 -8.32
C ILE A 44 -2.80 21.02 -8.95
N ILE A 45 -2.76 19.69 -9.05
CA ILE A 45 -1.74 18.94 -9.78
C ILE A 45 -2.42 18.06 -10.81
N SER A 46 -1.77 17.81 -11.95
CA SER A 46 -2.28 16.91 -13.00
C SER A 46 -1.63 15.52 -12.95
N SER A 47 -0.39 15.44 -12.43
CA SER A 47 0.43 14.24 -12.34
C SER A 47 1.40 14.36 -11.18
N PHE A 48 1.84 13.23 -10.62
CA PHE A 48 2.94 13.19 -9.65
C PHE A 48 3.64 11.84 -9.68
N THR A 49 4.83 11.77 -9.12
CA THR A 49 5.52 10.50 -8.83
C THR A 49 5.83 10.51 -7.35
N THR A 50 5.47 9.43 -6.66
CA THR A 50 5.76 9.29 -5.23
C THR A 50 7.26 9.20 -5.02
N ASP A 51 7.70 9.54 -3.83
CA ASP A 51 9.01 9.11 -3.37
C ASP A 51 9.07 7.57 -3.31
N ASN A 52 10.25 7.03 -3.04
CA ASN A 52 10.44 5.58 -2.98
C ASN A 52 9.70 5.00 -1.76
N LEU A 53 8.45 4.56 -1.96
CA LEU A 53 7.59 4.06 -0.89
C LEU A 53 8.05 2.68 -0.47
N GLY A 54 8.60 2.58 0.75
CA GLY A 54 8.84 1.29 1.39
C GLY A 54 7.53 0.52 1.63
N LEU A 55 7.65 -0.74 2.02
CA LEU A 55 6.50 -1.51 2.51
C LEU A 55 5.89 -0.80 3.73
N ASN A 56 4.56 -0.63 3.73
CA ASN A 56 3.78 0.16 4.69
C ASN A 56 4.03 1.68 4.63
N GLY A 57 4.66 2.16 3.56
CA GLY A 57 4.79 3.58 3.26
C GLY A 57 3.47 4.18 2.79
N GLN A 58 3.29 5.47 3.08
CA GLN A 58 2.17 6.26 2.58
C GLN A 58 2.63 7.67 2.21
N GLU A 59 1.98 8.25 1.22
CA GLU A 59 2.18 9.64 0.80
C GLU A 59 0.82 10.28 0.54
N GLN A 60 0.68 11.54 0.93
CA GLN A 60 -0.56 12.30 0.72
C GLN A 60 -0.24 13.56 -0.08
N LEU A 61 -0.97 13.78 -1.16
CA LEU A 61 -0.79 14.95 -2.02
C LEU A 61 -2.14 15.62 -2.31
N PRO A 62 -2.17 16.96 -2.40
CA PRO A 62 -3.36 17.69 -2.82
C PRO A 62 -3.64 17.45 -4.30
N LEU A 63 -4.88 17.10 -4.67
CA LEU A 63 -5.24 16.86 -6.07
C LEU A 63 -5.99 18.03 -6.68
N PHE A 64 -7.13 18.39 -6.11
CA PHE A 64 -8.03 19.40 -6.69
C PHE A 64 -8.81 20.14 -5.60
N ASN A 65 -9.30 21.33 -5.94
CA ASN A 65 -10.28 22.06 -5.14
C ASN A 65 -11.69 21.78 -5.65
N ILE A 66 -12.66 21.76 -4.75
CA ILE A 66 -14.09 21.67 -5.04
C ILE A 66 -14.85 22.79 -4.33
N TRP A 67 -15.79 23.42 -5.03
CA TRP A 67 -16.65 24.46 -4.49
C TRP A 67 -17.95 24.60 -5.30
N THR A 68 -18.80 25.54 -4.93
CA THR A 68 -19.94 25.98 -5.74
C THR A 68 -20.03 27.50 -5.79
N GLU A 69 -20.49 28.03 -6.91
CA GLU A 69 -20.89 29.44 -7.03
C GLU A 69 -22.38 29.65 -6.71
N SER A 70 -23.13 28.56 -6.52
CA SER A 70 -24.55 28.65 -6.24
C SER A 70 -24.80 29.15 -4.81
N PRO A 71 -25.67 30.17 -4.63
CA PRO A 71 -26.05 30.63 -3.29
C PRO A 71 -26.85 29.58 -2.52
N SER A 72 -27.43 28.59 -3.21
CA SER A 72 -28.10 27.44 -2.62
C SER A 72 -27.73 26.16 -3.36
N LEU A 73 -27.33 25.13 -2.61
CA LEU A 73 -26.94 23.86 -3.17
C LEU A 73 -28.18 22.94 -3.18
N ASN A 74 -28.84 22.83 -4.33
CA ASN A 74 -30.03 21.99 -4.49
C ASN A 74 -29.62 20.54 -4.81
N ILE A 75 -29.15 19.82 -3.80
CA ILE A 75 -28.73 18.42 -3.94
C ILE A 75 -29.93 17.49 -3.71
N PRO A 76 -30.10 16.43 -4.52
CA PRO A 76 -31.07 15.36 -4.25
C PRO A 76 -30.87 14.74 -2.86
N VAL A 77 -31.91 14.14 -2.28
CA VAL A 77 -31.82 13.48 -0.97
C VAL A 77 -30.72 12.40 -0.94
N ASP A 78 -30.52 11.71 -2.07
CA ASP A 78 -29.51 10.65 -2.21
C ASP A 78 -28.09 11.18 -2.52
N GLY A 79 -27.93 12.50 -2.64
CA GLY A 79 -26.69 13.14 -3.05
C GLY A 79 -26.53 13.27 -4.57
N THR A 80 -25.51 14.04 -4.96
CA THR A 80 -25.04 14.13 -6.35
C THR A 80 -23.82 13.22 -6.53
N PRO A 81 -23.83 12.27 -7.48
CA PRO A 81 -22.66 11.42 -7.73
C PRO A 81 -21.42 12.22 -8.16
N ILE A 82 -20.27 11.84 -7.60
CA ILE A 82 -18.94 12.29 -7.98
C ILE A 82 -18.01 11.09 -8.14
N SER A 83 -17.15 11.12 -9.15
CA SER A 83 -16.11 10.10 -9.32
C SER A 83 -14.80 10.71 -9.78
N VAL A 84 -13.70 10.08 -9.39
CA VAL A 84 -12.37 10.40 -9.90
C VAL A 84 -11.77 9.15 -10.52
N ASN A 85 -11.43 9.24 -11.81
CA ASN A 85 -10.80 8.18 -12.57
C ASN A 85 -9.30 8.46 -12.64
N PHE A 86 -8.49 7.57 -12.10
CA PHE A 86 -7.03 7.67 -12.07
C PHE A 86 -6.39 6.78 -13.11
N ASN A 87 -5.26 7.22 -13.63
CA ASN A 87 -4.36 6.43 -14.47
C ASN A 87 -2.96 6.39 -13.85
N PHE A 88 -2.63 5.30 -13.19
CA PHE A 88 -1.33 5.08 -12.55
C PHE A 88 -0.40 4.22 -13.43
N SER A 89 0.91 4.39 -13.27
CA SER A 89 1.92 3.42 -13.70
C SER A 89 2.75 2.88 -12.55
N MET A 90 3.26 1.66 -12.76
CA MET A 90 3.96 0.83 -11.79
C MET A 90 3.21 0.63 -10.45
N PRO A 91 2.18 -0.24 -10.41
CA PRO A 91 1.60 -1.03 -11.50
C PRO A 91 0.76 -0.17 -12.47
N GLU A 92 0.67 -0.55 -13.74
CA GLU A 92 -0.23 0.11 -14.68
C GLU A 92 -1.67 -0.23 -14.33
N VAL A 93 -2.39 0.75 -13.78
CA VAL A 93 -3.76 0.53 -13.28
C VAL A 93 -4.62 1.75 -13.50
N LYS A 94 -5.81 1.49 -14.06
CA LYS A 94 -6.92 2.41 -14.02
C LYS A 94 -7.76 2.13 -12.78
N ALA A 95 -8.01 3.16 -12.00
CA ALA A 95 -8.76 3.06 -10.76
C ALA A 95 -9.83 4.13 -10.70
N THR A 96 -11.02 3.78 -10.19
CA THR A 96 -12.12 4.73 -10.01
C THR A 96 -12.50 4.79 -8.54
N ILE A 97 -12.45 5.99 -7.98
CA ILE A 97 -12.98 6.28 -6.64
C ILE A 97 -14.30 7.04 -6.83
N GLN A 98 -15.35 6.52 -6.24
CA GLN A 98 -16.71 7.04 -6.28
C GLN A 98 -17.06 7.65 -4.93
N GLY A 99 -17.95 8.64 -4.98
CA GLY A 99 -18.47 9.31 -3.81
C GLY A 99 -19.78 9.99 -4.15
N ASN A 100 -20.36 10.61 -3.13
CA ASN A 100 -21.53 11.47 -3.27
C ASN A 100 -21.25 12.82 -2.63
N ILE A 101 -21.75 13.86 -3.28
CA ILE A 101 -21.82 15.21 -2.72
C ILE A 101 -23.16 15.31 -2.01
N GLN A 102 -23.13 15.70 -0.73
CA GLN A 102 -24.31 15.92 0.09
C GLN A 102 -24.46 17.41 0.36
N GLY A 103 -25.69 17.92 0.23
CA GLY A 103 -26.02 19.25 0.71
C GLY A 103 -26.08 19.26 2.23
N LEU A 104 -25.51 20.29 2.85
CA LEU A 104 -25.60 20.50 4.29
C LEU A 104 -26.62 21.61 4.58
N PHE A 105 -26.22 22.86 4.39
CA PHE A 105 -27.06 24.04 4.63
C PHE A 105 -26.70 25.13 3.63
N ASN A 106 -27.68 25.83 3.06
CA ASN A 106 -27.45 26.92 2.09
C ASN A 106 -26.59 26.45 0.89
N SER A 107 -25.45 27.10 0.68
CA SER A 107 -24.44 26.77 -0.35
C SER A 107 -23.46 25.67 0.09
N ALA A 108 -23.49 25.22 1.34
CA ALA A 108 -22.49 24.31 1.89
C ALA A 108 -22.74 22.86 1.47
N GLY A 109 -21.66 22.15 1.18
CA GLY A 109 -21.70 20.74 0.82
C GLY A 109 -20.55 19.94 1.41
N ALA A 110 -20.72 18.62 1.40
CA ALA A 110 -19.70 17.66 1.81
C ALA A 110 -19.52 16.60 0.73
N VAL A 111 -18.27 16.19 0.50
CA VAL A 111 -17.93 15.06 -0.36
C VAL A 111 -17.63 13.86 0.53
N VAL A 112 -18.38 12.78 0.32
CA VAL A 112 -18.20 11.49 1.01
C VAL A 112 -17.87 10.42 -0.01
N TRP A 113 -16.67 9.86 0.07
CA TRP A 113 -16.22 8.77 -0.80
C TRP A 113 -16.76 7.43 -0.29
N THR A 114 -17.27 6.61 -1.20
CA THR A 114 -17.94 5.34 -0.89
C THR A 114 -17.01 4.13 -1.01
N ASN A 115 -15.89 4.28 -1.71
CA ASN A 115 -14.89 3.24 -1.88
C ASN A 115 -13.47 3.80 -1.84
N ILE A 116 -12.51 2.87 -1.87
CA ILE A 116 -11.10 3.15 -2.12
C ILE A 116 -10.64 2.26 -3.27
N ALA A 117 -9.63 2.68 -4.01
CA ALA A 117 -9.01 1.84 -5.02
C ALA A 117 -7.99 0.92 -4.36
N ARG A 118 -8.04 -0.38 -4.68
CA ARG A 118 -7.06 -1.36 -4.24
C ARG A 118 -6.57 -2.17 -5.43
N VAL A 119 -5.26 -2.32 -5.54
CA VAL A 119 -4.63 -3.09 -6.60
C VAL A 119 -3.53 -3.94 -6.02
N ASN A 120 -3.63 -5.24 -6.21
CA ASN A 120 -2.55 -6.14 -5.84
C ASN A 120 -1.45 -6.09 -6.91
N PHE A 121 -0.20 -6.12 -6.47
CA PHE A 121 0.96 -6.12 -7.35
C PHE A 121 2.07 -7.04 -6.81
N GLY A 122 3.09 -7.25 -7.64
CA GLY A 122 4.23 -8.13 -7.33
C GLY A 122 3.95 -9.60 -7.64
N LEU A 123 5.03 -10.39 -7.68
CA LEU A 123 4.94 -11.85 -7.84
C LEU A 123 4.06 -12.40 -6.70
N ASN A 124 3.05 -13.19 -7.05
CA ASN A 124 2.09 -13.81 -6.13
C ASN A 124 1.26 -12.82 -5.28
N ASN A 125 0.98 -11.61 -5.76
CA ASN A 125 0.22 -10.60 -5.01
C ASN A 125 0.87 -10.34 -3.63
N THR A 126 2.16 -10.01 -3.63
CA THR A 126 2.92 -9.77 -2.40
C THR A 126 2.74 -8.35 -1.86
N GLY A 127 2.22 -7.42 -2.67
CA GLY A 127 1.90 -6.06 -2.26
C GLY A 127 0.48 -5.63 -2.65
N THR A 128 -0.11 -4.74 -1.87
CA THR A 128 -1.33 -3.99 -2.21
C THR A 128 -0.99 -2.52 -2.31
N PHE A 129 -1.35 -1.92 -3.43
CA PHE A 129 -1.45 -0.49 -3.62
C PHE A 129 -2.87 -0.05 -3.24
N ILE A 130 -2.98 0.98 -2.41
CA ILE A 130 -4.24 1.55 -1.97
C ILE A 130 -4.23 3.04 -2.29
N ALA A 131 -5.26 3.50 -3.01
CA ALA A 131 -5.51 4.91 -3.21
C ALA A 131 -6.86 5.28 -2.59
N SER A 132 -6.87 6.34 -1.78
CA SER A 132 -8.07 6.87 -1.12
C SER A 132 -8.09 8.38 -1.21
N LEU A 133 -9.29 8.97 -1.28
CA LEU A 133 -9.46 10.42 -1.28
C LEU A 133 -9.91 10.91 0.09
N SER A 134 -9.41 12.07 0.48
CA SER A 134 -9.86 12.73 1.71
C SER A 134 -11.30 13.24 1.55
N PRO A 135 -12.13 13.15 2.59
CA PRO A 135 -13.41 13.87 2.60
C PRO A 135 -13.15 15.37 2.49
N ALA A 136 -14.14 16.12 2.01
CA ALA A 136 -14.04 17.57 1.84
C ALA A 136 -15.35 18.25 2.24
N PHE A 137 -15.25 19.42 2.88
CA PHE A 137 -16.39 20.25 3.29
C PHE A 137 -16.21 21.65 2.71
N PHE A 138 -17.09 22.07 1.83
CA PHE A 138 -16.96 23.31 1.06
C PHE A 138 -18.13 24.27 1.28
N ASN A 139 -17.89 25.55 1.00
CA ASN A 139 -18.84 26.66 0.96
C ASN A 139 -19.63 26.89 2.27
N PHE A 140 -19.01 26.58 3.41
CA PHE A 140 -19.59 26.80 4.74
C PHE A 140 -19.85 28.29 5.05
N PHE A 141 -19.05 29.18 4.47
CA PHE A 141 -19.17 30.64 4.65
C PHE A 141 -19.72 31.36 3.41
N GLY A 142 -20.44 30.64 2.54
CA GLY A 142 -21.07 31.19 1.33
C GLY A 142 -20.46 30.62 0.03
N PRO A 143 -21.03 30.98 -1.13
CA PRO A 143 -20.53 30.58 -2.45
C PRO A 143 -19.12 31.14 -2.72
N GLY A 144 -18.45 30.57 -3.73
CA GLY A 144 -17.15 31.03 -4.23
C GLY A 144 -15.99 30.10 -3.89
N GLU A 145 -14.97 30.16 -4.74
CA GLU A 145 -13.72 29.38 -4.65
C GLU A 145 -12.97 29.60 -3.33
N GLN A 146 -12.99 30.81 -2.79
CA GLN A 146 -12.33 31.14 -1.50
C GLN A 146 -12.90 30.36 -0.31
N ASN A 147 -14.13 29.84 -0.46
CA ASN A 147 -14.79 29.00 0.53
C ASN A 147 -14.76 27.52 0.12
N GLY A 148 -14.04 27.16 -0.94
CA GLY A 148 -13.88 25.80 -1.43
C GLY A 148 -13.10 24.92 -0.47
N ALA A 149 -12.98 23.64 -0.86
CA ALA A 149 -12.24 22.65 -0.10
C ALA A 149 -11.25 21.90 -0.99
N GLN A 150 -10.10 21.60 -0.43
CA GLN A 150 -9.10 20.77 -1.07
C GLN A 150 -9.41 19.29 -0.85
N VAL A 151 -9.36 18.52 -1.94
CA VAL A 151 -9.37 17.05 -1.92
C VAL A 151 -7.96 16.56 -2.17
N SER A 152 -7.46 15.74 -1.25
CA SER A 152 -6.15 15.11 -1.31
C SER A 152 -6.28 13.62 -1.58
N ILE A 153 -5.30 13.05 -2.28
CA ILE A 153 -5.14 11.61 -2.41
C ILE A 153 -4.12 11.12 -1.41
N THR A 154 -4.43 9.99 -0.78
CA THR A 154 -3.48 9.20 -0.01
C THR A 154 -3.17 7.94 -0.80
N ILE A 155 -1.89 7.77 -1.12
CA ILE A 155 -1.34 6.57 -1.72
C ILE A 155 -0.64 5.78 -0.61
N ALA A 156 -1.02 4.52 -0.42
CA ALA A 156 -0.39 3.62 0.54
C ALA A 156 0.01 2.31 -0.13
N VAL A 157 1.16 1.79 0.29
CA VAL A 157 1.66 0.47 -0.13
C VAL A 157 1.70 -0.42 1.08
N THR A 158 0.95 -1.52 1.09
CA THR A 158 0.99 -2.51 2.16
C THR A 158 1.52 -3.83 1.63
N ALA A 159 2.32 -4.53 2.45
CA ALA A 159 2.61 -5.92 2.15
C ALA A 159 1.31 -6.72 2.33
N LEU A 160 0.96 -7.59 1.38
CA LEU A 160 0.00 -8.63 1.73
C LEU A 160 0.64 -9.50 2.82
N PRO A 161 -0.12 -9.92 3.85
CA PRO A 161 0.38 -10.93 4.75
C PRO A 161 0.74 -12.13 3.87
N THR A 162 2.03 -12.38 3.70
CA THR A 162 2.48 -13.66 3.19
C THR A 162 1.84 -14.65 4.13
N LEU A 163 0.88 -15.44 3.62
CA LEU A 163 0.52 -16.70 4.27
C LEU A 163 1.85 -17.29 4.72
N PRO A 164 2.02 -17.62 6.02
CA PRO A 164 3.30 -18.12 6.48
C PRO A 164 3.66 -19.21 5.50
N SER A 165 4.75 -19.00 4.75
CA SER A 165 5.33 -20.03 3.92
C SER A 165 5.93 -21.01 4.92
N SER A 166 5.07 -21.71 5.66
CA SER A 166 5.43 -22.68 6.67
C SER A 166 5.78 -23.97 5.94
N ILE A 167 6.81 -23.90 5.11
CA ILE A 167 7.71 -25.02 4.87
C ILE A 167 9.12 -24.39 4.80
N SER A 168 9.61 -23.99 5.98
CA SER A 168 11.06 -23.85 6.16
C SER A 168 11.67 -25.24 6.07
N GLU A 169 12.13 -25.66 4.89
CA GLU A 169 13.09 -26.75 4.75
C GLU A 169 14.19 -26.28 3.81
N PRO A 170 15.48 -26.32 4.20
CA PRO A 170 16.13 -27.54 4.68
C PRO A 170 17.16 -27.29 5.80
N SER A 171 16.88 -26.50 6.85
CA SER A 171 17.76 -26.54 8.03
C SER A 171 17.67 -27.91 8.72
N THR A 172 16.49 -28.52 8.73
CA THR A 172 16.26 -29.92 9.10
C THR A 172 16.99 -30.90 8.18
N LEU A 173 16.88 -30.75 6.86
CA LEU A 173 17.59 -31.58 5.87
C LEU A 173 19.12 -31.45 5.96
N ALA A 174 19.64 -30.24 6.22
CA ALA A 174 21.04 -30.02 6.53
C ALA A 174 21.43 -30.66 7.87
N LEU A 175 20.56 -30.60 8.90
CA LEU A 175 20.76 -31.30 10.17
C LEU A 175 20.81 -32.82 9.97
N PHE A 176 19.90 -33.38 9.17
CA PHE A 176 19.89 -34.79 8.80
C PHE A 176 21.16 -35.16 8.02
N GLY A 177 21.63 -34.30 7.12
CA GLY A 177 22.91 -34.47 6.42
C GLY A 177 24.11 -34.51 7.37
N ILE A 178 24.16 -33.60 8.35
CA ILE A 178 25.22 -33.57 9.37
C ILE A 178 25.15 -34.80 10.29
N VAL A 179 23.95 -35.20 10.75
CA VAL A 179 23.77 -36.39 11.58
C VAL A 179 24.18 -37.66 10.83
N LEU A 180 23.85 -37.76 9.53
CA LEU A 180 24.25 -38.89 8.69
C LEU A 180 25.78 -38.97 8.54
N LEU A 181 26.44 -37.83 8.29
CA LEU A 181 27.91 -37.75 8.17
C LEU A 181 28.61 -38.12 9.49
N LEU A 182 28.07 -37.71 10.64
CA LEU A 182 28.59 -38.11 11.95
C LEU A 182 28.41 -39.62 12.20
N PHE A 183 27.27 -40.20 11.83
CA PHE A 183 27.02 -41.65 11.93
C PHE A 183 27.96 -42.47 11.04
N LEU A 184 28.18 -42.03 9.79
CA LEU A 184 29.13 -42.64 8.86
C LEU A 184 30.57 -42.59 9.42
N SER A 185 30.96 -41.46 10.00
CA SER A 185 32.29 -41.30 10.62
C SER A 185 32.50 -42.25 11.80
N PHE A 186 31.47 -42.47 12.62
CA PHE A 186 31.52 -43.42 13.74
C PHE A 186 31.61 -44.88 13.26
N ARG A 187 30.86 -45.25 12.23
CA ARG A 187 30.91 -46.59 11.61
C ARG A 187 32.28 -46.91 11.01
N ILE A 188 32.91 -45.96 10.33
CA ILE A 188 34.24 -46.15 9.74
C ILE A 188 35.30 -46.39 10.84
N ASN A 189 35.21 -45.62 11.94
CA ASN A 189 36.20 -45.72 13.02
C ASN A 189 36.11 -47.06 13.78
N THR A 190 34.90 -47.58 14.00
CA THR A 190 34.69 -48.88 14.66
C THR A 190 35.14 -50.07 13.81
N TRP A 191 34.97 -50.01 12.48
CA TRP A 191 35.52 -51.01 11.56
C TRP A 191 37.05 -51.04 11.58
N ARG A 192 37.70 -49.87 11.62
CA ARG A 192 39.16 -49.76 11.66
C ARG A 192 39.75 -50.41 12.91
N GLN A 193 39.10 -50.27 14.07
CA GLN A 193 39.56 -50.91 15.31
C GLN A 193 39.45 -52.44 15.29
N ARG A 194 38.52 -53.03 14.53
CA ARG A 194 38.40 -54.49 14.40
C ARG A 194 39.44 -55.13 13.49
N LEU A 195 40.04 -54.37 12.57
CA LEU A 195 41.09 -54.87 11.68
C LEU A 195 42.49 -54.86 12.32
N HIS A 196 42.65 -54.21 13.46
CA HIS A 196 43.92 -54.07 14.17
C HIS A 196 43.98 -54.88 15.48
N ASN A 197 42.96 -55.69 15.78
CA ASN A 197 42.94 -56.69 16.83
C ASN A 197 42.83 -58.08 16.20
#